data_AF-A0A660LG12-F1
#
_entry.id   AF-A0A660LG12-F1
#
_cell.length_a   1.000
_cell.length_b   1.000
_cell.length_c   1.000
_cell.angle_alpha   90.00
_cell.angle_beta   90.00
_cell.angle_gamma   90.00
#
_symmetry.space_group_name_H-M   'P 1'
#
loop_
_entity.id
_entity.type
_entity.pdbx_description
1 polymer ?
#
loop_
_entity_poly.entity_id
_entity_poly.type
_entity_poly.pdbx_seq_one_letter_code
_entity_poly.pdbx_strand_id
1 'polypeptide(L)'
;MSSRRGTTLALLGLLAGFIVVLVVIDRVSPAPEGPPSSSYATTPLGAAAYASLLDRAGIPVRQVRTPIADREPREGETLVILDPDVMEPEEADAIRAWVEGGGRLVLGASSEVAWIEQLLDDPPRWTSADSDEHVPLVPIADVRTVVSFDRTGFDDLGGLLPLLGPPRTPLAAFAPLGAGHVTLLADTSPLTNRGLARADNAAFALSLSGDAPVAFLETVHGYGVSRGFGGLPTSVKWALLGLALTSLVALWAAGKRFGDPEDEDSDPPPPRVEYVDALAGSLARAKPEKEHT
;
A
#
# COMPACT_ATOMS: atom_id res chain seq x y z
N MET A 1 44.79 12.69 14.95
CA MET A 1 44.25 12.30 13.62
C MET A 1 43.60 10.90 13.57
N SER A 2 43.86 9.96 14.50
CA SER A 2 43.31 8.59 14.39
C SER A 2 41.83 8.45 14.79
N SER A 3 41.30 9.25 15.71
CA SER A 3 39.91 9.11 16.17
C SER A 3 38.85 9.49 15.14
N ARG A 4 39.14 10.48 14.27
CA ARG A 4 38.26 10.86 13.15
C ARG A 4 38.09 9.73 12.14
N ARG A 5 39.17 9.00 11.85
CA ARG A 5 39.11 7.85 10.93
C ARG A 5 38.25 6.73 11.50
N GLY A 6 38.37 6.46 12.80
CA GLY A 6 37.60 5.40 13.47
C GLY A 6 36.08 5.63 13.46
N THR A 7 35.63 6.86 13.70
CA THR A 7 34.20 7.21 13.68
C THR A 7 33.62 7.23 12.27
N THR A 8 34.36 7.75 11.29
CA THR A 8 33.92 7.71 9.88
C THR A 8 33.81 6.28 9.37
N LEU A 9 34.76 5.41 9.73
CA LEU A 9 34.71 3.98 9.36
C LEU A 9 33.53 3.26 10.03
N ALA A 10 33.21 3.56 11.29
CA ALA A 10 32.06 2.98 11.98
C ALA A 10 30.72 3.39 11.34
N LEU A 11 30.56 4.67 10.98
CA LEU A 11 29.35 5.16 10.29
C LEU A 11 29.20 4.55 8.88
N LEU A 12 30.30 4.46 8.13
CA LEU A 12 30.29 3.80 6.82
C LEU A 12 29.95 2.31 6.93
N GLY A 13 30.46 1.63 7.96
CA GLY A 13 30.14 0.24 8.24
C GLY A 13 28.65 0.03 8.57
N LEU A 14 28.06 0.92 9.37
CA LEU A 14 26.64 0.85 9.72
C LEU A 14 25.74 1.13 8.51
N LEU A 15 26.08 2.12 7.68
CA LEU A 15 25.36 2.40 6.43
C LEU A 15 25.45 1.23 5.45
N ALA A 16 26.65 0.66 5.27
CA ALA A 16 26.86 -0.52 4.43
C ALA A 16 26.06 -1.72 4.94
N GLY A 17 26.08 -1.96 6.26
CA GLY A 17 25.28 -3.02 6.90
C GLY A 17 23.78 -2.83 6.67
N PHE A 18 23.27 -1.61 6.81
CA PHE A 18 21.87 -1.29 6.54
C PHE A 18 21.49 -1.49 5.06
N ILE A 19 22.34 -1.06 4.12
CA ILE A 19 22.14 -1.30 2.68
C ILE A 19 22.11 -2.80 2.38
N VAL A 20 23.01 -3.58 2.98
CA VAL A 20 23.04 -5.04 2.82
C VAL A 20 21.75 -5.68 3.34
N VAL A 21 21.25 -5.27 4.51
CA VAL A 21 19.97 -5.75 5.04
C VAL A 21 18.81 -5.44 4.08
N LEU A 22 18.75 -4.22 3.54
CA LEU A 22 17.72 -3.85 2.55
C LEU A 22 17.80 -4.72 1.29
N VAL A 23 19.01 -4.99 0.77
CA VAL A 23 19.22 -5.85 -0.40
C VAL A 23 18.83 -7.30 -0.11
N VAL A 24 19.11 -7.81 1.10
CA VAL A 24 18.70 -9.17 1.49
C VAL A 24 17.18 -9.25 1.61
N ILE A 25 16.52 -8.26 2.20
CA ILE A 25 15.05 -8.20 2.27
C ILE A 25 14.46 -8.22 0.86
N ASP A 26 14.95 -7.37 -0.04
CA ASP A 26 14.49 -7.31 -1.44
C ASP A 26 14.71 -8.62 -2.22
N ARG A 27 15.79 -9.35 -1.92
CA ARG A 27 16.11 -10.64 -2.56
C ARG A 27 15.31 -11.82 -2.01
N VAL A 28 14.87 -11.73 -0.76
CA VAL A 28 14.10 -12.79 -0.08
C VAL A 28 12.59 -12.55 -0.23
N SER A 29 12.17 -11.32 -0.45
CA SER A 29 10.79 -11.01 -0.82
C SER A 29 10.46 -11.62 -2.19
N PRO A 30 9.40 -12.44 -2.31
CA PRO A 30 8.91 -12.90 -3.61
C PRO A 30 8.66 -11.70 -4.53
N ALA A 31 8.85 -11.88 -5.84
CA ALA A 31 8.40 -10.88 -6.80
C ALA A 31 6.90 -10.59 -6.53
N PRO A 32 6.45 -9.33 -6.56
CA PRO A 32 5.06 -9.00 -6.32
C PRO A 32 4.19 -9.60 -7.44
N GLU A 33 3.73 -10.82 -7.20
CA GLU A 33 2.60 -11.41 -7.85
C GLU A 33 1.40 -10.54 -7.46
N GLY A 34 0.83 -9.80 -8.43
CA GLY A 34 -0.23 -8.83 -8.17
C GLY A 34 -1.35 -9.44 -7.32
N PRO A 35 -2.04 -8.63 -6.50
CA PRO A 35 -3.05 -9.11 -5.56
C PRO A 35 -4.13 -9.92 -6.29
N PRO A 36 -4.75 -10.90 -5.60
CA PRO A 36 -5.87 -11.65 -6.17
C PRO A 36 -6.96 -10.68 -6.65
N SER A 37 -7.72 -11.10 -7.65
CA SER A 37 -8.87 -10.36 -8.19
C SER A 37 -8.57 -9.01 -8.86
N SER A 38 -7.32 -8.54 -8.85
CA SER A 38 -6.91 -7.36 -9.63
C SER A 38 -6.85 -7.64 -11.12
N SER A 39 -7.33 -6.68 -11.93
CA SER A 39 -7.22 -6.72 -13.39
C SER A 39 -5.79 -6.51 -13.92
N TYR A 40 -4.82 -6.16 -13.05
CA TYR A 40 -3.40 -6.15 -13.39
C TYR A 40 -2.70 -7.49 -13.15
N ALA A 41 -3.28 -8.35 -12.30
CA ALA A 41 -2.65 -9.59 -11.88
C ALA A 41 -2.84 -10.69 -12.94
N THR A 42 -1.72 -11.22 -13.44
CA THR A 42 -1.68 -12.34 -14.40
C THR A 42 -1.56 -13.71 -13.71
N THR A 43 -1.57 -13.74 -12.39
CA THR A 43 -1.55 -14.97 -11.58
C THR A 43 -2.86 -15.75 -11.78
N PRO A 44 -2.94 -17.04 -11.42
CA PRO A 44 -4.19 -17.79 -11.55
C PRO A 44 -5.39 -17.15 -10.85
N LEU A 45 -5.17 -16.41 -9.75
CA LEU A 45 -6.20 -15.73 -8.96
C LEU A 45 -6.47 -14.29 -9.39
N GLY A 46 -5.68 -13.71 -10.30
CA GLY A 46 -5.92 -12.38 -10.84
C GLY A 46 -7.07 -12.33 -11.86
N ALA A 47 -7.43 -11.12 -12.31
CA ALA A 47 -8.53 -10.86 -13.26
C ALA A 47 -8.05 -10.23 -14.60
N ALA A 48 -6.75 -10.24 -14.90
CA ALA A 48 -6.22 -9.67 -16.15
C ALA A 48 -6.80 -10.30 -17.43
N ALA A 49 -7.14 -11.59 -17.40
CA ALA A 49 -7.80 -12.28 -18.50
C ALA A 49 -9.26 -11.82 -18.67
N TYR A 50 -9.94 -11.38 -17.59
CA TYR A 50 -11.29 -10.82 -17.69
C TYR A 50 -11.25 -9.47 -18.41
N ALA A 51 -10.34 -8.57 -18.00
CA ALA A 51 -10.11 -7.31 -18.70
C ALA A 51 -9.72 -7.54 -20.18
N SER A 52 -8.87 -8.54 -20.45
CA SER A 52 -8.49 -8.90 -21.82
C SER A 52 -9.64 -9.49 -22.64
N LEU A 53 -10.55 -10.24 -22.00
CA LEU A 53 -11.74 -10.81 -22.64
C LEU A 53 -12.70 -9.71 -23.09
N LEU A 54 -12.97 -8.74 -22.21
CA LEU A 54 -13.80 -7.57 -22.50
C LEU A 54 -13.22 -6.75 -23.67
N ASP A 55 -11.93 -6.43 -23.63
CA ASP A 55 -11.25 -5.69 -24.71
C ASP A 55 -11.34 -6.43 -26.05
N ARG A 56 -11.13 -7.75 -26.05
CA ARG A 56 -11.28 -8.59 -27.26
C ARG A 56 -12.72 -8.67 -27.77
N ALA A 57 -13.70 -8.54 -26.89
CA ALA A 57 -15.12 -8.45 -27.26
C ALA A 57 -15.51 -7.06 -27.79
N GLY A 58 -14.57 -6.11 -27.84
CA GLY A 58 -14.81 -4.73 -28.28
C GLY A 58 -15.42 -3.83 -27.20
N ILE A 59 -15.46 -4.30 -25.95
CA ILE A 59 -15.95 -3.52 -24.80
C ILE A 59 -14.78 -2.70 -24.26
N PRO A 60 -14.84 -1.35 -24.26
CA PRO A 60 -13.72 -0.55 -23.79
C PRO A 60 -13.48 -0.78 -22.30
N VAL A 61 -12.24 -1.10 -21.92
CA VAL A 61 -11.84 -1.33 -20.53
C VAL A 61 -10.92 -0.23 -20.06
N ARG A 62 -11.13 0.24 -18.82
CA ARG A 62 -10.16 1.07 -18.11
C ARG A 62 -10.00 0.60 -16.68
N GLN A 63 -8.80 0.80 -16.13
CA GLN A 63 -8.53 0.60 -14.72
C GLN A 63 -8.55 1.95 -14.00
N VAL A 64 -9.36 2.05 -12.96
CA VAL A 64 -9.53 3.22 -12.12
C VAL A 64 -8.58 3.12 -10.93
N ARG A 65 -7.63 4.04 -10.85
CA ARG A 65 -6.63 4.12 -9.77
C ARG A 65 -6.83 5.33 -8.86
N THR A 66 -8.00 5.94 -8.96
CA THR A 66 -8.42 7.12 -8.20
C THR A 66 -9.71 6.75 -7.49
N PRO A 67 -9.89 7.14 -6.21
CA PRO A 67 -11.15 6.93 -5.49
C PRO A 67 -12.33 7.48 -6.30
N ILE A 68 -13.45 6.79 -6.22
CA ILE A 68 -14.73 7.21 -6.80
C ILE A 68 -15.21 8.51 -6.15
N ALA A 69 -14.98 8.68 -4.85
CA ALA A 69 -15.24 9.94 -4.13
C ALA A 69 -14.49 11.15 -4.75
N ASP A 70 -13.30 10.94 -5.31
CA ASP A 70 -12.53 11.99 -5.97
C ASP A 70 -12.94 12.19 -7.44
N ARG A 71 -13.31 11.10 -8.12
CA ARG A 71 -13.64 11.11 -9.54
C ARG A 71 -14.61 9.98 -9.90
N GLU A 72 -15.85 10.37 -10.14
CA GLU A 72 -16.91 9.47 -10.58
C GLU A 72 -16.58 8.75 -11.91
N PRO A 73 -17.08 7.52 -12.10
CA PRO A 73 -17.09 6.85 -13.39
C PRO A 73 -17.86 7.64 -14.44
N ARG A 74 -17.57 7.39 -15.72
CA ARG A 74 -18.30 8.07 -16.80
C ARG A 74 -19.72 7.53 -16.88
N GLU A 75 -20.64 8.37 -17.35
CA GLU A 75 -22.02 7.95 -17.60
C GLU A 75 -22.06 6.72 -18.53
N GLY A 76 -22.89 5.74 -18.17
CA GLY A 76 -23.06 4.51 -18.94
C GLY A 76 -21.94 3.48 -18.79
N GLU A 77 -20.93 3.72 -17.94
CA GLU A 77 -19.93 2.70 -17.59
C GLU A 77 -20.47 1.69 -16.55
N THR A 78 -19.99 0.46 -16.63
CA THR A 78 -20.13 -0.54 -15.58
C THR A 78 -18.88 -0.52 -14.70
N LEU A 79 -19.05 -0.21 -13.42
CA LEU A 79 -17.98 -0.28 -12.41
C LEU A 79 -17.87 -1.72 -11.92
N VAL A 80 -16.67 -2.30 -11.99
CA VAL A 80 -16.36 -3.63 -11.49
C VAL A 80 -15.43 -3.52 -10.29
N ILE A 81 -15.85 -4.09 -9.16
CA ILE A 81 -15.09 -4.16 -7.92
C ILE A 81 -15.05 -5.62 -7.50
N LEU A 82 -13.84 -6.19 -7.36
CA LEU A 82 -13.65 -7.60 -7.01
C LEU A 82 -12.84 -7.71 -5.73
N ASP A 83 -13.31 -8.53 -4.79
CA ASP A 83 -12.75 -8.82 -3.47
C ASP A 83 -12.11 -7.62 -2.76
N PRO A 84 -12.87 -6.53 -2.53
CA PRO A 84 -12.35 -5.42 -1.74
C PRO A 84 -12.22 -5.82 -0.27
N ASP A 85 -11.00 -5.97 0.22
CA ASP A 85 -10.71 -6.28 1.64
C ASP A 85 -11.22 -5.17 2.58
N VAL A 86 -11.00 -3.91 2.21
CA VAL A 86 -11.39 -2.73 2.98
C VAL A 86 -11.89 -1.65 2.02
N MET A 87 -13.01 -1.03 2.38
CA MET A 87 -13.57 0.15 1.72
C MET A 87 -13.66 1.28 2.74
N GLU A 88 -13.20 2.47 2.39
CA GLU A 88 -13.45 3.65 3.24
C GLU A 88 -14.93 4.04 3.14
N PRO A 89 -15.57 4.51 4.23
CA PRO A 89 -16.99 4.80 4.19
C PRO A 89 -17.40 5.85 3.15
N GLU A 90 -16.58 6.89 3.00
CA GLU A 90 -16.79 7.93 1.97
C GLU A 90 -16.73 7.37 0.55
N GLU A 91 -15.89 6.36 0.31
CA GLU A 91 -15.81 5.68 -0.99
C GLU A 91 -17.06 4.81 -1.24
N ALA A 92 -17.53 4.08 -0.23
CA ALA A 92 -18.76 3.29 -0.32
C ALA A 92 -19.99 4.18 -0.59
N ASP A 93 -20.10 5.32 0.11
CA ASP A 93 -21.16 6.30 -0.08
C ASP A 93 -21.11 6.92 -1.48
N ALA A 94 -19.91 7.24 -1.99
CA ALA A 94 -19.74 7.76 -3.34
C ALA A 94 -20.14 6.73 -4.41
N ILE A 95 -19.79 5.46 -4.22
CA ILE A 95 -20.23 4.36 -5.10
C ILE A 95 -21.75 4.24 -5.06
N ARG A 96 -22.36 4.24 -3.87
CA ARG A 96 -23.82 4.19 -3.72
C ARG A 96 -24.50 5.34 -4.47
N ALA A 97 -24.07 6.57 -4.24
CA ALA A 97 -24.63 7.76 -4.88
C ALA A 97 -24.51 7.70 -6.41
N TRP A 98 -23.38 7.20 -6.93
CA TRP A 98 -23.18 7.01 -8.36
C TRP A 98 -24.12 5.95 -8.95
N VAL A 99 -24.31 4.81 -8.27
CA VAL A 99 -25.27 3.79 -8.70
C VAL A 99 -26.70 4.34 -8.65
N GLU A 100 -27.09 5.02 -7.56
CA GLU A 100 -28.40 5.66 -7.44
C GLU A 100 -28.66 6.68 -8.56
N GLY A 101 -27.61 7.34 -9.06
CA GLY A 101 -27.64 8.25 -10.20
C GLY A 101 -27.78 7.57 -11.57
N GLY A 102 -27.77 6.24 -11.67
CA GLY A 102 -27.89 5.49 -12.93
C GLY A 102 -26.69 4.60 -13.28
N GLY A 103 -25.69 4.53 -12.40
CA GLY A 103 -24.53 3.67 -12.56
C GLY A 103 -24.87 2.17 -12.52
N ARG A 104 -23.99 1.35 -13.09
CA ARG A 104 -24.08 -0.12 -13.03
C ARG A 104 -22.89 -0.65 -12.25
N LEU A 105 -23.15 -1.37 -11.17
CA LEU A 105 -22.11 -1.94 -10.32
C LEU A 105 -22.11 -3.46 -10.43
N VAL A 106 -20.94 -4.03 -10.71
CA VAL A 106 -20.65 -5.45 -10.53
C VAL A 106 -19.70 -5.55 -9.34
N LEU A 107 -20.19 -6.10 -8.24
CA LEU A 107 -19.43 -6.29 -7.03
C LEU A 107 -19.26 -7.78 -6.78
N GLY A 108 -18.04 -8.24 -6.62
CA GLY A 108 -17.76 -9.60 -6.16
C GLY A 108 -17.01 -9.56 -4.85
N ALA A 109 -17.44 -10.36 -3.89
CA ALA A 109 -16.75 -10.55 -2.62
C ALA A 109 -16.92 -12.00 -2.18
N SER A 110 -15.83 -12.72 -1.95
CA SER A 110 -15.85 -14.13 -1.51
C SER A 110 -16.07 -14.30 0.01
N SER A 111 -16.39 -13.24 0.74
CA SER A 111 -16.77 -13.28 2.16
C SER A 111 -17.61 -12.07 2.57
N GLU A 112 -18.23 -12.15 3.74
CA GLU A 112 -18.95 -11.03 4.34
C GLU A 112 -18.02 -9.82 4.54
N VAL A 113 -18.49 -8.66 4.12
CA VAL A 113 -17.75 -7.40 4.14
C VAL A 113 -18.58 -6.31 4.82
N ALA A 114 -18.08 -5.75 5.92
CA ALA A 114 -18.86 -4.84 6.77
C ALA A 114 -19.34 -3.56 6.05
N TRP A 115 -18.59 -3.10 5.04
CA TRP A 115 -18.92 -1.87 4.32
C TRP A 115 -20.15 -2.01 3.39
N ILE A 116 -20.61 -3.23 3.11
CA ILE A 116 -21.76 -3.43 2.21
C ILE A 116 -23.07 -2.86 2.77
N GLU A 117 -23.18 -2.74 4.10
CA GLU A 117 -24.30 -2.07 4.79
C GLU A 117 -24.44 -0.59 4.40
N GLN A 118 -23.35 0.04 3.91
CA GLN A 118 -23.38 1.42 3.43
C GLN A 118 -23.90 1.47 1.99
N LEU A 119 -23.59 0.44 1.19
CA LEU A 119 -24.02 0.32 -0.19
C LEU A 119 -25.49 -0.09 -0.33
N LEU A 120 -25.95 -1.02 0.52
CA LEU A 120 -27.26 -1.65 0.43
C LEU A 120 -28.01 -1.53 1.76
N ASP A 121 -29.30 -1.16 1.71
CA ASP A 121 -30.13 -1.02 2.91
C ASP A 121 -30.46 -2.35 3.60
N ASP A 122 -30.51 -3.44 2.83
CA ASP A 122 -30.78 -4.80 3.30
C ASP A 122 -29.77 -5.77 2.65
N PRO A 123 -28.54 -5.86 3.19
CA PRO A 123 -27.45 -6.60 2.57
C PRO A 123 -27.63 -8.12 2.70
N PRO A 124 -27.07 -8.90 1.77
CA PRO A 124 -27.13 -10.35 1.83
C PRO A 124 -26.14 -10.90 2.86
N ARG A 125 -26.33 -12.17 3.24
CA ARG A 125 -25.41 -12.90 4.11
C ARG A 125 -24.73 -14.03 3.36
N TRP A 126 -23.42 -14.14 3.56
CA TRP A 126 -22.59 -15.15 2.92
C TRP A 126 -22.68 -16.48 3.67
N THR A 127 -22.62 -17.56 2.91
CA THR A 127 -22.55 -18.93 3.41
C THR A 127 -21.67 -19.79 2.52
N SER A 128 -21.43 -21.02 2.94
CA SER A 128 -20.86 -22.05 2.07
C SER A 128 -21.91 -22.52 1.05
N ALA A 129 -21.54 -22.51 -0.22
CA ALA A 129 -22.38 -22.99 -1.31
C ALA A 129 -22.48 -24.52 -1.33
N ASP A 130 -23.67 -25.01 -1.64
CA ASP A 130 -23.96 -26.44 -1.74
C ASP A 130 -23.28 -27.08 -2.97
N SER A 131 -22.99 -26.27 -3.99
CA SER A 131 -22.48 -26.68 -5.31
C SER A 131 -21.42 -25.72 -5.81
N ASP A 132 -20.46 -26.24 -6.59
CA ASP A 132 -19.52 -25.46 -7.40
C ASP A 132 -20.06 -25.18 -8.82
N GLU A 133 -21.07 -25.94 -9.27
CA GLU A 133 -21.80 -25.70 -10.50
C GLU A 133 -23.09 -24.89 -10.27
N HIS A 134 -23.29 -23.87 -11.09
CA HIS A 134 -24.35 -22.89 -10.98
C HIS A 134 -25.09 -22.74 -12.31
N VAL A 135 -26.43 -22.75 -12.28
CA VAL A 135 -27.27 -22.57 -13.48
C VAL A 135 -28.03 -21.26 -13.40
N PRO A 136 -28.27 -20.56 -14.52
CA PRO A 136 -29.06 -19.33 -14.52
C PRO A 136 -30.50 -19.59 -14.04
N LEU A 137 -30.96 -18.76 -13.12
CA LEU A 137 -32.35 -18.73 -12.64
C LEU A 137 -33.22 -17.79 -13.49
N VAL A 138 -32.57 -16.88 -14.20
CA VAL A 138 -33.14 -16.02 -15.24
C VAL A 138 -32.36 -16.21 -16.54
N PRO A 139 -32.93 -15.90 -17.72
CA PRO A 139 -32.19 -15.99 -18.98
C PRO A 139 -30.94 -15.10 -18.99
N ILE A 140 -29.77 -15.71 -19.15
CA ILE A 140 -28.49 -15.03 -19.38
C ILE A 140 -27.97 -15.54 -20.73
N ALA A 141 -27.64 -14.61 -21.65
CA ALA A 141 -27.24 -14.96 -23.01
C ALA A 141 -26.00 -15.87 -23.01
N ASP A 142 -26.09 -16.98 -23.74
CA ASP A 142 -25.00 -17.94 -23.94
C ASP A 142 -24.41 -18.56 -22.65
N VAL A 143 -25.15 -18.50 -21.54
CA VAL A 143 -24.76 -19.14 -20.27
C VAL A 143 -25.71 -20.28 -19.94
N ARG A 144 -25.16 -21.48 -19.75
CA ARG A 144 -25.89 -22.66 -19.24
C ARG A 144 -25.38 -23.07 -17.87
N THR A 145 -24.06 -23.05 -17.70
CA THR A 145 -23.41 -23.44 -16.46
C THR A 145 -22.22 -22.54 -16.16
N VAL A 146 -22.16 -22.04 -14.93
CA VAL A 146 -21.02 -21.32 -14.36
C VAL A 146 -20.40 -22.18 -13.26
N VAL A 147 -19.08 -22.21 -13.18
CA VAL A 147 -18.34 -22.98 -12.17
C VAL A 147 -17.54 -22.04 -11.28
N SER A 148 -17.67 -22.19 -9.95
CA SER A 148 -16.92 -21.44 -8.94
C SER A 148 -16.02 -22.36 -8.11
N PHE A 149 -14.98 -21.82 -7.48
CA PHE A 149 -13.93 -22.60 -6.79
C PHE A 149 -13.88 -22.36 -5.29
N ASP A 150 -14.34 -21.19 -4.83
CA ASP A 150 -14.27 -20.82 -3.41
C ASP A 150 -15.52 -21.32 -2.66
N ARG A 151 -16.55 -21.73 -3.43
CA ARG A 151 -17.78 -22.37 -2.94
C ARG A 151 -18.50 -21.52 -1.92
N THR A 152 -18.68 -20.25 -2.25
CA THR A 152 -19.43 -19.29 -1.47
C THR A 152 -20.72 -18.91 -2.19
N GLY A 153 -21.78 -18.66 -1.42
CA GLY A 153 -23.11 -18.33 -1.90
C GLY A 153 -23.84 -17.49 -0.87
N PHE A 154 -25.08 -17.09 -1.18
CA PHE A 154 -25.92 -16.33 -0.25
C PHE A 154 -26.98 -17.24 0.40
N ASP A 155 -27.05 -17.31 1.74
CA ASP A 155 -28.16 -17.99 2.45
C ASP A 155 -29.32 -17.04 2.75
N ASP A 156 -29.05 -15.73 2.70
CA ASP A 156 -29.99 -14.64 2.81
C ASP A 156 -29.65 -13.61 1.75
N LEU A 157 -30.62 -13.25 0.93
CA LEU A 157 -30.44 -12.29 -0.15
C LEU A 157 -30.81 -10.87 0.27
N GLY A 158 -31.41 -10.67 1.45
CA GLY A 158 -31.99 -9.38 1.83
C GLY A 158 -32.91 -8.85 0.72
N GLY A 159 -32.60 -7.66 0.21
CA GLY A 159 -33.34 -7.01 -0.89
C GLY A 159 -33.00 -7.49 -2.31
N LEU A 160 -32.06 -8.42 -2.49
CA LEU A 160 -31.60 -8.87 -3.80
C LEU A 160 -32.46 -10.00 -4.39
N LEU A 161 -32.49 -10.08 -5.72
CA LEU A 161 -33.10 -11.15 -6.49
C LEU A 161 -32.03 -12.11 -7.01
N PRO A 162 -32.22 -13.44 -6.91
CA PRO A 162 -31.21 -14.39 -7.35
C PRO A 162 -31.16 -14.45 -8.89
N LEU A 163 -29.94 -14.43 -9.45
CA LEU A 163 -29.68 -14.53 -10.88
C LEU A 163 -29.13 -15.90 -11.30
N LEU A 164 -28.22 -16.45 -10.50
CA LEU A 164 -27.37 -17.58 -10.85
C LEU A 164 -27.07 -18.42 -9.60
N GLY A 165 -27.13 -19.74 -9.72
CA GLY A 165 -26.79 -20.68 -8.64
C GLY A 165 -27.99 -21.51 -8.19
N PRO A 166 -27.79 -22.46 -7.25
CA PRO A 166 -28.91 -23.18 -6.68
C PRO A 166 -29.82 -22.22 -5.90
N PRO A 167 -31.16 -22.42 -5.88
CA PRO A 167 -32.09 -21.46 -5.26
C PRO A 167 -31.86 -21.17 -3.77
N ARG A 168 -31.14 -22.03 -3.04
CA ARG A 168 -30.85 -21.89 -1.60
C ARG A 168 -29.52 -21.22 -1.28
N THR A 169 -28.57 -21.30 -2.20
CA THR A 169 -27.23 -20.72 -2.05
C THR A 169 -26.80 -20.06 -3.37
N PRO A 170 -27.51 -19.01 -3.84
CA PRO A 170 -27.21 -18.39 -5.12
C PRO A 170 -25.79 -17.81 -5.15
N LEU A 171 -25.13 -17.94 -6.29
CA LEU A 171 -23.81 -17.38 -6.56
C LEU A 171 -23.90 -15.89 -6.92
N ALA A 172 -24.90 -15.51 -7.72
CA ALA A 172 -25.07 -14.12 -8.14
C ALA A 172 -26.50 -13.64 -7.89
N ALA A 173 -26.61 -12.38 -7.50
CA ALA A 173 -27.87 -11.72 -7.19
C ALA A 173 -27.89 -10.28 -7.73
N PHE A 174 -29.07 -9.72 -7.88
CA PHE A 174 -29.33 -8.43 -8.51
C PHE A 174 -30.25 -7.58 -7.65
N ALA A 175 -29.95 -6.29 -7.52
CA ALA A 175 -30.90 -5.32 -6.96
C ALA A 175 -30.91 -4.03 -7.78
N PRO A 176 -32.10 -3.46 -8.06
CA PRO A 176 -32.18 -2.07 -8.50
C PRO A 176 -31.77 -1.15 -7.34
N LEU A 177 -31.04 -0.09 -7.65
CA LEU A 177 -30.61 0.91 -6.67
C LEU A 177 -30.71 2.31 -7.31
N GLY A 178 -31.69 3.09 -6.88
CA GLY A 178 -32.07 4.36 -7.53
C GLY A 178 -32.41 4.19 -9.01
N ALA A 179 -31.74 4.93 -9.88
CA ALA A 179 -31.86 4.81 -11.33
C ALA A 179 -30.92 3.74 -11.94
N GLY A 180 -30.01 3.17 -11.13
CA GLY A 180 -29.03 2.16 -11.53
C GLY A 180 -29.33 0.79 -10.95
N HIS A 181 -28.31 -0.06 -10.90
CA HIS A 181 -28.40 -1.39 -10.32
C HIS A 181 -27.06 -1.96 -9.87
N VAL A 182 -27.14 -2.94 -8.98
CA VAL A 182 -26.01 -3.74 -8.48
C VAL A 182 -26.22 -5.19 -8.86
N THR A 183 -25.18 -5.81 -9.44
CA THR A 183 -25.03 -7.26 -9.54
C THR A 183 -23.96 -7.69 -8.56
N LEU A 184 -24.34 -8.49 -7.57
CA LEU A 184 -23.45 -9.00 -6.54
C LEU A 184 -23.09 -10.46 -6.82
N LEU A 185 -21.82 -10.81 -6.66
CA LEU A 185 -21.30 -12.17 -6.72
C LEU A 185 -20.77 -12.59 -5.35
N ALA A 186 -21.23 -13.74 -4.87
CA ALA A 186 -20.76 -14.35 -3.63
C ALA A 186 -19.37 -14.98 -3.77
N ASP A 187 -18.91 -15.25 -5.01
CA ASP A 187 -17.63 -15.88 -5.34
C ASP A 187 -17.09 -15.23 -6.62
N THR A 188 -15.92 -14.61 -6.55
CA THR A 188 -15.26 -13.96 -7.70
C THR A 188 -14.48 -14.93 -8.59
N SER A 189 -14.25 -16.15 -8.10
CA SER A 189 -13.39 -17.12 -8.76
C SER A 189 -13.81 -17.49 -10.20
N PRO A 190 -15.09 -17.41 -10.63
CA PRO A 190 -15.44 -17.53 -12.05
C PRO A 190 -14.81 -16.47 -12.96
N LEU A 191 -14.56 -15.26 -12.42
CA LEU A 191 -13.99 -14.11 -13.13
C LEU A 191 -12.45 -14.08 -13.14
N THR A 192 -11.82 -15.00 -12.42
CA THR A 192 -10.35 -15.08 -12.34
C THR A 192 -9.73 -15.70 -13.60
N ASN A 193 -8.43 -15.49 -13.79
CA ASN A 193 -7.66 -16.01 -14.91
C ASN A 193 -7.78 -17.53 -15.05
N ARG A 194 -7.77 -18.26 -13.92
CA ARG A 194 -8.00 -19.73 -13.91
C ARG A 194 -9.46 -20.11 -14.15
N GLY A 195 -10.39 -19.24 -13.75
CA GLY A 195 -11.82 -19.51 -13.76
C GLY A 195 -12.48 -19.29 -15.11
N LEU A 196 -12.06 -18.26 -15.87
CA LEU A 196 -12.70 -17.90 -17.14
C LEU A 196 -12.71 -19.03 -18.18
N ALA A 197 -11.71 -19.92 -18.15
CA ALA A 197 -11.60 -21.03 -19.09
C ALA A 197 -12.52 -22.23 -18.75
N ARG A 198 -13.34 -22.12 -17.71
CA ARG A 198 -14.17 -23.23 -17.21
C ARG A 198 -15.64 -22.99 -17.53
N ALA A 199 -16.32 -24.04 -18.00
CA ALA A 199 -17.73 -24.00 -18.40
C ALA A 199 -18.05 -22.74 -19.24
N ASP A 200 -19.12 -22.03 -18.90
CA ASP A 200 -19.54 -20.79 -19.58
C ASP A 200 -19.11 -19.53 -18.80
N ASN A 201 -18.08 -19.62 -17.93
CA ASN A 201 -17.63 -18.50 -17.09
C ASN A 201 -17.26 -17.26 -17.91
N ALA A 202 -16.64 -17.43 -19.09
CA ALA A 202 -16.34 -16.32 -19.99
C ALA A 202 -17.61 -15.65 -20.55
N ALA A 203 -18.64 -16.42 -20.91
CA ALA A 203 -19.91 -15.86 -21.38
C ALA A 203 -20.64 -15.13 -20.24
N PHE A 204 -20.61 -15.70 -19.03
CA PHE A 204 -21.14 -15.05 -17.84
C PHE A 204 -20.40 -13.73 -17.53
N ALA A 205 -19.07 -13.73 -17.57
CA ALA A 205 -18.26 -12.54 -17.36
C ALA A 205 -18.62 -11.42 -18.37
N LEU A 206 -18.81 -11.74 -19.65
CA LEU A 206 -19.26 -10.76 -20.65
C LEU A 206 -20.69 -10.26 -20.39
N SER A 207 -21.58 -11.13 -19.87
CA SER A 207 -22.97 -10.76 -19.58
C SER A 207 -23.10 -9.73 -18.46
N LEU A 208 -22.14 -9.69 -17.52
CA LEU A 208 -22.14 -8.75 -16.39
C LEU A 208 -21.98 -7.28 -16.83
N SER A 209 -21.24 -7.03 -17.91
CA SER A 209 -21.09 -5.69 -18.50
C SER A 209 -22.11 -5.39 -19.59
N GLY A 210 -22.61 -6.42 -20.28
CA GLY A 210 -23.27 -6.24 -21.57
C GLY A 210 -22.35 -5.49 -22.53
N ASP A 211 -22.90 -4.54 -23.29
CA ASP A 211 -22.15 -3.69 -24.23
C ASP A 211 -21.57 -2.40 -23.58
N ALA A 212 -21.77 -2.21 -22.27
CA ALA A 212 -21.34 -1.01 -21.57
C ALA A 212 -19.81 -1.02 -21.36
N PRO A 213 -19.10 0.12 -21.53
CA PRO A 213 -17.69 0.20 -21.19
C PRO A 213 -17.45 -0.13 -19.72
N VAL A 214 -16.33 -0.77 -19.41
CA VAL A 214 -16.04 -1.31 -18.08
C VAL A 214 -14.91 -0.53 -17.40
N ALA A 215 -15.13 -0.20 -16.13
CA ALA A 215 -14.16 0.43 -15.25
C ALA A 215 -13.83 -0.52 -14.08
N PHE A 216 -12.61 -1.04 -14.01
CA PHE A 216 -12.16 -1.83 -12.86
C PHE A 216 -11.62 -0.92 -11.76
N LEU A 217 -12.18 -0.98 -10.55
CA LEU A 217 -11.65 -0.21 -9.42
C LEU A 217 -10.42 -0.94 -8.84
N GLU A 218 -9.25 -0.33 -8.97
CA GLU A 218 -7.97 -0.94 -8.57
C GLU A 218 -7.39 -0.31 -7.29
N THR A 219 -8.04 0.75 -6.77
CA THR A 219 -7.70 1.34 -5.46
C THR A 219 -7.86 0.33 -4.33
N VAL A 220 -8.88 -0.53 -4.39
CA VAL A 220 -9.14 -1.61 -3.42
C VAL A 220 -8.04 -2.68 -3.41
N HIS A 221 -7.27 -2.79 -4.49
CA HIS A 221 -6.11 -3.67 -4.64
C HIS A 221 -4.77 -2.97 -4.34
N GLY A 222 -4.79 -1.76 -3.77
CA GLY A 222 -3.58 -1.00 -3.44
C GLY A 222 -2.92 -0.28 -4.61
N TYR A 223 -3.56 -0.22 -5.80
CA TYR A 223 -3.04 0.51 -6.96
C TYR A 223 -3.43 1.99 -7.00
N GLY A 224 -3.80 2.58 -5.86
CA GLY A 224 -4.13 4.00 -5.76
C GLY A 224 -2.97 4.92 -6.18
N VAL A 225 -3.30 6.05 -6.83
CA VAL A 225 -2.31 7.08 -7.15
C VAL A 225 -1.94 7.86 -5.87
N SER A 226 -0.99 7.34 -5.10
CA SER A 226 -0.41 8.06 -3.97
C SER A 226 0.65 9.06 -4.46
N ARG A 227 0.48 10.36 -4.18
CA ARG A 227 1.46 11.42 -4.51
C ARG A 227 2.26 11.84 -3.26
N GLY A 228 3.51 12.29 -3.46
CA GLY A 228 4.38 12.74 -2.36
C GLY A 228 4.97 11.59 -1.53
N PHE A 229 5.26 11.84 -0.24
CA PHE A 229 5.88 10.85 0.65
C PHE A 229 5.02 9.58 0.83
N GLY A 230 3.69 9.72 0.74
CA GLY A 230 2.74 8.60 0.81
C GLY A 230 2.94 7.56 -0.30
N GLY A 231 3.35 8.00 -1.50
CA GLY A 231 3.55 7.13 -2.67
C GLY A 231 4.92 6.48 -2.78
N LEU A 232 5.81 6.70 -1.80
CA LEU A 232 7.08 5.99 -1.75
C LEU A 232 6.87 4.54 -1.29
N PRO A 233 7.53 3.55 -1.91
CA PRO A 233 7.57 2.19 -1.41
C PRO A 233 8.00 2.17 0.06
N THR A 234 7.44 1.24 0.85
CA THR A 234 7.75 1.10 2.28
C THR A 234 9.25 0.95 2.53
N SER A 235 9.96 0.22 1.66
CA SER A 235 11.42 0.09 1.68
C SER A 235 12.14 1.44 1.57
N VAL A 236 11.67 2.34 0.69
CA VAL A 236 12.23 3.70 0.53
C VAL A 236 11.94 4.56 1.76
N LYS A 237 10.74 4.45 2.35
CA LYS A 237 10.39 5.16 3.59
C LYS A 237 11.33 4.75 4.74
N TRP A 238 11.58 3.45 4.90
CA TRP A 238 12.55 2.94 5.88
C TRP A 238 13.98 3.36 5.55
N ALA A 239 14.36 3.40 4.28
CA ALA A 239 15.68 3.88 3.88
C ALA A 239 15.89 5.36 4.24
N LEU A 240 14.89 6.21 3.99
CA LEU A 240 14.91 7.63 4.37
C LEU A 240 14.95 7.81 5.90
N LEU A 241 14.17 7.03 6.64
CA LEU A 241 14.20 7.05 8.11
C LEU A 241 15.58 6.62 8.65
N GLY A 242 16.15 5.55 8.09
CA GLY A 242 17.49 5.08 8.44
C GLY A 242 18.56 6.13 8.15
N LEU A 243 18.48 6.79 7.00
CA LEU A 243 19.37 7.90 6.64
C LEU A 243 19.23 9.08 7.60
N ALA A 244 18.00 9.45 7.97
CA ALA A 244 17.73 10.52 8.92
C ALA A 244 18.32 10.20 10.31
N LEU A 245 18.09 8.98 10.81
CA LEU A 245 18.62 8.54 12.10
C LEU A 245 20.15 8.48 12.12
N THR A 246 20.76 7.96 11.05
CA THR A 246 22.22 7.92 10.89
C THR A 246 22.81 9.33 10.84
N SER A 247 22.14 10.26 10.15
CA SER A 247 22.54 11.66 10.09
C SER A 247 22.43 12.32 11.47
N LEU A 248 21.38 12.02 12.23
CA LEU A 248 21.19 12.56 13.58
C LEU A 248 22.26 12.05 14.55
N VAL A 249 22.62 10.77 14.47
CA VAL A 249 23.73 10.18 15.22
C VAL A 249 25.06 10.84 14.83
N ALA A 250 25.29 11.06 13.54
CA ALA A 250 26.51 11.73 13.06
C ALA A 250 26.59 13.20 13.55
N LEU A 251 25.49 13.94 13.50
CA LEU A 251 25.38 15.31 14.00
C LEU A 251 25.56 15.37 15.51
N TRP A 252 24.96 14.43 16.26
CA TRP A 252 25.15 14.35 17.71
C TRP A 252 26.60 14.02 18.08
N ALA A 253 27.24 13.08 17.39
CA ALA A 253 28.65 12.77 17.58
C ALA A 253 29.55 13.96 17.24
N ALA A 254 29.21 14.75 16.23
CA ALA A 254 29.92 15.98 15.87
C ALA A 254 29.68 17.12 16.87
N GLY A 255 28.45 17.25 17.39
CA GLY A 255 28.02 18.30 18.32
C GLY A 255 28.43 18.05 19.78
N LYS A 256 28.71 16.81 20.17
CA LYS A 256 29.17 16.47 21.54
C LYS A 256 30.60 16.93 21.86
N ARG A 257 31.31 17.57 20.94
CA ARG A 257 32.69 18.01 21.16
C ARG A 257 32.72 19.47 21.65
N PHE A 258 32.36 19.67 22.91
CA PHE A 258 32.77 20.87 23.64
C PHE A 258 34.28 20.76 23.93
N GLY A 259 35.05 21.71 23.39
CA GLY A 259 36.45 21.95 23.74
C GLY A 259 37.46 21.03 23.06
N ASP A 260 38.56 21.62 22.59
CA ASP A 260 39.81 20.88 22.46
C ASP A 260 40.14 20.28 23.84
N PRO A 261 40.61 19.03 23.97
CA PRO A 261 41.17 18.58 25.24
C PRO A 261 42.28 19.58 25.59
N GLU A 262 42.19 20.23 26.75
CA GLU A 262 43.30 21.01 27.26
C GLU A 262 44.51 20.08 27.36
N ASP A 263 45.61 20.44 26.68
CA ASP A 263 46.86 19.72 26.76
C ASP A 263 47.29 19.67 28.24
N GLU A 264 47.40 18.48 28.81
CA GLU A 264 47.75 18.26 30.23
C GLU A 264 49.20 18.69 30.59
N ASP A 265 49.96 19.23 29.64
CA ASP A 265 51.36 19.63 29.81
C ASP A 265 51.60 21.12 29.51
N SER A 266 50.84 21.99 30.16
CA SER A 266 51.36 23.34 30.37
C SER A 266 52.27 23.30 31.60
N ASP A 267 53.59 23.24 31.36
CA ASP A 267 54.61 23.39 32.42
C ASP A 267 54.20 24.56 33.33
N PRO A 268 54.10 24.38 34.66
CA PRO A 268 53.72 25.47 35.55
C PRO A 268 54.72 26.63 35.34
N PRO A 269 54.23 27.89 35.31
CA PRO A 269 55.12 29.03 35.14
C PRO A 269 56.23 28.98 36.21
N PRO A 270 57.47 29.35 35.86
CA PRO A 270 58.63 29.12 36.71
C PRO A 270 58.42 29.70 38.12
N PRO A 271 58.92 29.03 39.16
CA PRO A 271 58.74 29.47 40.55
C PRO A 271 59.20 30.93 40.71
N ARG A 272 58.36 31.76 41.35
CA ARG A 272 58.55 33.22 41.52
C ARG A 272 59.88 33.60 42.23
N VAL A 273 60.64 32.63 42.73
CA VAL A 273 61.98 32.80 43.29
C VAL A 273 63.01 33.22 42.25
N GLU A 274 62.93 32.74 41.00
CA GLU A 274 63.90 33.13 39.96
C GLU A 274 63.80 34.62 39.59
N TYR A 275 62.59 35.18 39.66
CA TYR A 275 62.38 36.62 39.46
C TYR A 275 62.95 37.45 40.62
N VAL A 276 62.81 36.95 41.85
CA VAL A 276 63.36 37.62 43.04
C VAL A 276 64.89 37.60 43.03
N ASP A 277 65.51 36.50 42.61
CA ASP A 277 66.97 36.40 42.50
C ASP A 277 67.54 37.29 41.39
N ALA A 278 66.86 37.39 40.24
CA ALA A 278 67.24 38.32 39.17
C ALA A 278 67.12 39.78 39.62
N LEU A 279 66.05 40.13 40.35
CA LEU A 279 65.85 41.48 40.87
C LEU A 279 66.90 41.83 41.95
N ALA A 280 67.18 40.91 42.87
CA ALA A 280 68.20 41.06 43.91
C ALA A 280 69.61 41.23 43.31
N GLY A 281 69.93 40.45 42.26
CA GLY A 281 71.18 40.58 41.52
C GLY A 281 71.34 41.94 40.83
N SER A 282 70.26 42.51 40.30
CA SER A 282 70.29 43.85 39.68
C SER A 282 70.49 44.97 40.71
N LEU A 283 69.84 44.86 41.87
CA LEU A 283 69.94 45.84 42.97
C LEU A 283 71.33 45.80 43.65
N ALA A 284 71.92 44.62 43.81
CA ALA A 284 73.28 44.48 44.32
C ALA A 284 74.32 45.13 43.40
N ARG A 285 74.09 45.09 42.08
CA ARG A 285 74.97 45.70 41.08
C ARG A 285 74.82 47.22 40.98
N ALA A 286 73.70 47.78 41.43
CA ALA A 286 73.42 49.22 41.44
C ALA A 286 73.85 49.94 42.73
N LYS A 287 74.46 49.24 43.69
CA LYS A 287 74.93 49.86 44.94
C LYS A 287 76.35 50.43 44.74
N PRO A 288 76.54 51.76 44.68
CA PRO A 288 77.87 52.35 44.56
C PRO A 288 78.67 52.12 45.85
N GLU A 289 79.92 51.72 45.68
CA GLU A 289 80.91 51.54 46.73
C GLU A 289 81.18 52.90 47.39
N LYS A 290 80.95 53.02 48.70
CA LYS A 290 81.34 54.21 49.45
C LYS A 290 82.86 54.17 49.65
N GLU A 291 83.58 54.98 48.90
CA GLU A 291 84.98 55.31 49.18
C GLU A 291 85.09 55.90 50.60
N HIS A 292 85.85 55.23 51.45
CA HIS A 292 86.33 55.77 52.72
C HIS A 292 87.58 56.61 52.47
N THR A 293 87.53 57.88 52.86
CA THR A 293 88.72 58.67 53.23
C THR A 293 88.68 58.94 54.72
#